data_AF-A0A8T5R7L8-F1
#
_entry.id   AF-A0A8T5R7L8-F1
#
_cell.length_a   1.000
_cell.length_b   1.000
_cell.length_c   1.000
_cell.angle_alpha   90.00
_cell.angle_beta   90.00
_cell.angle_gamma   90.00
#
_symmetry.space_group_name_H-M   'P 1'
#
loop_
_entity.id
_entity.type
_entity.pdbx_description
1 polymer ?
#
loop_
_entity_poly.entity_id
_entity_poly.type
_entity_poly.pdbx_seq_one_letter_code
_entity_poly.pdbx_strand_id
1 'polypeptide(L)'
;MSTTDSLQSIVCEIIKEYLQKKPFFSIEDIVVFINNRVRTNPNLNRNSIELIIKNLIKKRILIPGTKLMKNNIIEHPIRNEIYNYIRKNPSNINDIMKAINIGSNQALWHLSCLEKFRFTRSKKIDNQRMIFEYESNSDLDELYYYLKQDIVRDIINFLKKERNAFKITDIVANIKRNYNTVKKYLEILRNLKIVKIEKNKKRVLYRLDIEKYDKIRKSIIEGEL
;
A
#
# COMPACT_ATOMS: atom_id res chain seq x y z
N MET A 1 -8.90 30.68 -3.26
CA MET A 1 -9.07 29.74 -2.14
C MET A 1 -10.45 29.97 -1.55
N SER A 2 -11.24 28.93 -1.30
CA SER A 2 -12.57 29.13 -0.71
C SER A 2 -12.44 29.64 0.73
N THR A 3 -13.40 30.42 1.22
CA THR A 3 -13.46 30.90 2.61
C THR A 3 -13.41 29.74 3.62
N THR A 4 -13.90 28.56 3.24
CA THR A 4 -13.83 27.34 4.06
C THR A 4 -12.39 26.80 4.18
N ASP A 5 -11.60 26.86 3.10
CA ASP A 5 -10.20 26.40 3.12
C ASP A 5 -9.30 27.30 3.99
N SER A 6 -9.58 28.61 4.01
CA SER A 6 -8.86 29.54 4.88
C SER A 6 -9.15 29.29 6.36
N LEU A 7 -10.41 29.01 6.73
CA LEU A 7 -10.78 28.71 8.11
C LEU A 7 -10.20 27.38 8.58
N GLN A 8 -10.22 26.36 7.72
CA GLN A 8 -9.61 25.07 8.02
C GLN A 8 -8.10 25.19 8.26
N SER A 9 -7.40 26.01 7.46
CA SER A 9 -5.96 26.26 7.62
C SER A 9 -5.64 26.90 8.98
N ILE A 10 -6.41 27.91 9.40
CA ILE A 10 -6.25 28.56 10.73
C ILE A 10 -6.41 27.52 11.84
N VAL A 11 -7.48 26.71 11.78
CA VAL A 11 -7.74 25.66 12.78
C VAL A 11 -6.59 24.64 12.80
N CYS A 12 -6.08 24.22 11.64
CA CYS A 12 -4.94 23.29 11.55
C CYS A 12 -3.67 23.84 12.22
N GLU A 13 -3.32 25.12 12.01
CA GLU A 13 -2.14 25.72 12.64
C GLU A 13 -2.27 25.77 14.17
N ILE A 14 -3.45 26.11 14.69
CA ILE A 14 -3.70 26.10 16.15
C ILE A 14 -3.63 24.68 16.72
N ILE A 15 -4.14 23.68 15.99
CA ILE A 15 -4.04 22.27 16.38
C ILE A 15 -2.57 21.84 16.45
N LYS A 16 -1.72 22.22 15.48
CA LYS A 16 -0.28 21.94 15.53
C LYS A 16 0.35 22.51 16.81
N GLU A 17 0.05 23.76 17.15
CA GLU A 17 0.54 24.39 18.39
C GLU A 17 0.08 23.62 19.64
N TYR A 18 -1.18 23.20 19.66
CA TYR A 18 -1.73 22.42 20.76
C TYR A 18 -1.00 21.09 20.95
N LEU A 19 -0.80 20.34 19.86
CA LEU A 19 -0.20 19.00 19.89
C LEU A 19 1.30 19.00 20.25
N GLN A 20 2.00 20.12 20.05
CA GLN A 20 3.36 20.29 20.56
C GLN A 20 3.41 20.28 22.09
N LYS A 21 2.35 20.80 22.75
CA LYS A 21 2.27 20.93 24.22
C LYS A 21 1.60 19.73 24.88
N LYS A 22 0.60 19.14 24.23
CA LYS A 22 -0.19 18.01 24.75
C LYS A 22 -0.30 16.89 23.70
N PRO A 23 0.37 15.75 23.91
CA PRO A 23 0.41 14.68 22.91
C PRO A 23 -0.90 13.87 22.82
N PHE A 24 -1.74 13.95 23.85
CA PHE A 24 -3.05 13.31 23.91
C PHE A 24 -4.11 14.39 24.09
N PHE A 25 -5.22 14.25 23.37
CA PHE A 25 -6.30 15.22 23.40
C PHE A 25 -7.65 14.54 23.22
N SER A 26 -8.66 15.06 23.90
CA SER A 26 -10.06 14.82 23.57
C SER A 26 -10.56 15.89 22.59
N ILE A 27 -11.62 15.58 21.84
CA ILE A 27 -12.24 16.56 20.93
C ILE A 27 -12.72 17.79 21.72
N GLU A 28 -13.23 17.58 22.93
CA GLU A 28 -13.69 18.66 23.82
C GLU A 28 -12.54 19.61 24.17
N ASP A 29 -11.40 19.07 24.62
CA ASP A 29 -10.25 19.89 25.05
C ASP A 29 -9.69 20.75 23.92
N ILE A 30 -9.61 20.18 22.72
CA ILE A 30 -9.04 20.89 21.56
C ILE A 30 -10.03 21.93 21.03
N VAL A 31 -11.34 21.67 21.07
CA VAL A 31 -12.38 22.66 20.75
C VAL A 31 -12.30 23.84 21.70
N VAL A 32 -12.22 23.59 23.02
CA VAL A 32 -12.09 24.65 24.03
C VAL A 32 -10.83 25.48 23.81
N PHE A 33 -9.70 24.82 23.53
CA PHE A 33 -8.44 25.50 23.26
C PHE A 33 -8.51 26.41 22.02
N ILE A 34 -9.01 25.89 20.89
CA ILE A 34 -9.14 26.66 19.65
C ILE A 34 -10.11 27.82 19.85
N ASN A 35 -11.29 27.56 20.44
CA ASN A 35 -12.31 28.58 20.69
C ASN A 35 -11.77 29.74 21.52
N ASN A 36 -10.87 29.46 22.49
CA ASN A 36 -10.20 30.50 23.27
C ASN A 36 -9.20 31.33 22.46
N ARG A 37 -8.56 30.75 21.44
CA ARG A 37 -7.61 31.46 20.56
C ARG A 37 -8.26 32.27 19.46
N VAL A 38 -9.46 31.90 19.02
CA VAL A 38 -10.16 32.56 17.91
C VAL A 38 -11.39 33.36 18.34
N ARG A 39 -11.49 33.73 19.63
CA ARG A 39 -12.67 34.44 20.20
C ARG A 39 -13.10 35.67 19.42
N THR A 40 -12.14 36.38 18.80
CA THR A 40 -12.40 37.60 18.02
C THR A 40 -12.77 37.32 16.56
N ASN A 41 -12.72 36.07 16.11
CA ASN A 41 -13.06 35.69 14.75
C ASN A 41 -14.55 35.31 14.65
N PRO A 42 -15.41 36.15 14.05
CA PRO A 42 -16.85 35.90 13.97
C PRO A 42 -17.21 34.66 13.12
N ASN A 43 -16.29 34.22 12.26
CA ASN A 43 -16.49 33.08 11.37
C ASN A 43 -16.10 31.73 12.01
N LEU A 44 -15.55 31.74 13.24
CA LEU A 44 -15.14 30.53 13.97
C LEU A 44 -15.84 30.47 15.33
N ASN A 45 -17.09 30.01 15.32
CA ASN A 45 -17.78 29.64 16.54
C ASN A 45 -17.51 28.18 16.93
N ARG A 46 -17.83 27.81 18.18
CA ARG A 46 -17.63 26.46 18.73
C ARG A 46 -18.14 25.34 17.81
N ASN A 47 -19.34 25.48 17.25
CA ASN A 47 -19.96 24.47 16.37
C ASN A 47 -19.18 24.31 15.06
N SER A 48 -18.73 25.41 14.47
CA SER A 48 -17.92 25.40 13.25
C SER A 48 -16.55 24.76 13.48
N ILE A 49 -15.91 25.04 14.62
CA ILE A 49 -14.64 24.44 15.02
C ILE A 49 -14.80 22.93 15.19
N GLU A 50 -15.85 22.49 15.88
CA GLU A 50 -16.15 21.08 16.07
C GLU A 50 -16.41 20.36 14.75
N LEU A 51 -17.16 20.98 13.83
CA LEU A 51 -17.39 20.44 12.48
C LEU A 51 -16.09 20.31 11.70
N ILE A 52 -15.21 21.32 11.75
CA ILE A 52 -13.89 21.27 11.11
C ILE A 52 -13.07 20.10 11.69
N ILE A 53 -13.00 19.95 13.02
CA ILE A 53 -12.26 18.86 13.66
C ILE A 53 -12.81 17.49 13.25
N LYS A 54 -14.14 17.31 13.27
CA LYS A 54 -14.79 16.08 12.81
C LYS A 54 -14.43 15.76 11.37
N ASN A 55 -14.40 16.77 10.50
CA ASN A 55 -13.97 16.62 9.10
C ASN A 55 -12.49 16.24 8.97
N LEU A 56 -11.60 16.85 9.76
CA LEU A 56 -10.17 16.51 9.79
C LEU A 56 -9.94 15.06 10.25
N ILE A 57 -10.69 14.60 11.26
CA ILE A 57 -10.64 13.21 11.74
C ILE A 57 -11.16 12.25 10.67
N LYS A 58 -12.30 12.58 10.04
CA LYS A 58 -12.88 11.79 8.95
C LYS A 58 -11.90 11.63 7.78
N LYS A 59 -11.18 12.69 7.42
CA LYS A 59 -10.13 12.70 6.38
C LYS A 59 -8.80 12.06 6.83
N ARG A 60 -8.71 11.58 8.08
CA ARG A 60 -7.47 11.09 8.71
C ARG A 60 -6.33 12.12 8.65
N ILE A 61 -6.65 13.41 8.66
CA ILE A 61 -5.65 14.48 8.82
C ILE A 61 -5.21 14.55 10.28
N LEU A 62 -6.14 14.28 11.18
CA LEU A 62 -5.96 14.25 12.62
C LEU A 62 -6.42 12.89 13.16
N ILE A 63 -5.72 12.33 14.15
CA ILE A 63 -6.14 11.10 14.84
C ILE A 63 -6.17 11.36 16.34
N PRO A 64 -7.35 11.26 16.99
CA PRO A 64 -7.48 11.42 18.44
C PRO A 64 -6.54 10.49 19.21
N GLY A 65 -6.02 10.98 20.34
CA GLY A 65 -5.07 10.23 21.17
C GLY A 65 -3.66 10.11 20.58
N THR A 66 -3.31 10.92 19.57
CA THR A 66 -1.93 10.99 19.06
C THR A 66 -1.52 12.44 18.81
N LYS A 67 -0.20 12.70 18.92
CA LYS A 67 0.41 13.98 18.52
C LYS A 67 0.61 14.13 17.01
N LEU A 68 0.20 13.13 16.22
CA LEU A 68 0.53 13.06 14.81
C LEU A 68 -0.57 13.69 13.96
N MET A 69 -0.15 14.41 12.93
CA MET A 69 -1.00 14.92 11.85
C MET A 69 -0.48 14.39 10.52
N LYS A 70 -1.36 14.30 9.52
CA LYS A 70 -1.04 13.66 8.22
C LYS A 70 0.18 14.27 7.53
N ASN A 71 0.32 15.60 7.56
CA ASN A 71 1.49 16.29 6.99
C ASN A 71 2.79 15.88 7.69
N ASN A 72 2.80 15.75 9.02
CA ASN A 72 3.98 15.38 9.79
C ASN A 72 4.36 13.88 9.65
N ILE A 73 3.53 13.05 8.99
CA ILE A 73 3.84 11.63 8.81
C ILE A 73 5.03 11.46 7.87
N ILE A 74 4.97 12.05 6.67
CA ILE A 74 6.03 11.90 5.66
C ILE A 74 7.20 12.86 5.88
N GLU A 75 7.07 13.89 6.73
CA GLU A 75 8.19 14.75 7.14
C GLU A 75 9.26 13.98 7.93
N HIS A 76 8.92 12.86 8.54
CA HIS A 76 9.88 12.05 9.30
C HIS A 76 10.74 11.20 8.36
N PRO A 77 12.07 11.26 8.45
CA PRO A 77 12.99 10.67 7.47
C PRO A 77 12.74 9.17 7.25
N ILE A 78 12.68 8.38 8.33
CA ILE A 78 12.44 6.93 8.23
C ILE A 78 11.06 6.60 7.63
N ARG A 79 10.00 7.37 7.96
CA ARG A 79 8.66 7.12 7.41
C ARG A 79 8.60 7.48 5.93
N ASN A 80 9.26 8.56 5.54
CA ASN A 80 9.40 8.95 4.15
C ASN A 80 10.13 7.87 3.35
N GLU A 81 11.23 7.35 3.90
CA GLU A 81 12.01 6.29 3.27
C GLU A 81 11.20 4.99 3.11
N ILE A 82 10.49 4.58 4.17
CA ILE A 82 9.56 3.44 4.12
C ILE A 82 8.50 3.64 3.04
N TYR A 83 7.84 4.81 3.02
CA TYR A 83 6.78 5.11 2.06
C TYR A 83 7.31 5.09 0.62
N ASN A 84 8.44 5.75 0.35
CA ASN A 84 9.07 5.79 -0.97
C ASN A 84 9.54 4.41 -1.42
N TYR A 85 10.05 3.59 -0.50
CA TYR A 85 10.41 2.21 -0.78
C TYR A 85 9.18 1.38 -1.17
N ILE A 86 8.08 1.45 -0.40
CA ILE A 86 6.84 0.70 -0.66
C ILE A 86 6.20 1.10 -1.97
N ARG A 87 6.16 2.40 -2.29
CA ARG A 87 5.60 2.92 -3.55
C ARG A 87 6.30 2.32 -4.77
N LYS A 88 7.62 2.16 -4.71
CA LYS A 88 8.41 1.53 -5.79
C LYS A 88 8.37 0.00 -5.72
N ASN A 89 8.34 -0.53 -4.50
CA ASN A 89 8.51 -1.94 -4.20
C ASN A 89 7.56 -2.39 -3.08
N PRO A 90 6.31 -2.79 -3.42
CA PRO A 90 5.44 -3.42 -2.45
C PRO A 90 6.12 -4.65 -1.86
N SER A 91 6.15 -4.74 -0.52
CA SER A 91 7.08 -5.60 0.21
C SER A 91 6.50 -6.06 1.54
N ASN A 92 7.05 -7.16 2.09
CA ASN A 92 6.77 -7.54 3.47
C ASN A 92 7.66 -6.74 4.45
N ILE A 93 7.40 -6.87 5.75
CA ILE A 93 8.16 -6.14 6.77
C ILE A 93 9.65 -6.47 6.79
N ASN A 94 10.05 -7.71 6.53
CA ASN A 94 11.45 -8.12 6.58
C ASN A 94 12.24 -7.47 5.45
N ASP A 95 11.66 -7.36 4.26
CA ASP A 95 12.30 -6.71 3.12
C ASP A 95 12.43 -5.20 3.35
N ILE A 96 11.43 -4.57 3.96
CA ILE A 96 11.49 -3.16 4.36
C ILE A 96 12.59 -2.93 5.40
N MET A 97 12.66 -3.77 6.43
CA MET A 97 13.69 -3.69 7.48
C MET A 97 15.10 -3.81 6.89
N LYS A 98 15.31 -4.74 5.96
CA LYS A 98 16.59 -4.94 5.28
C LYS A 98 16.96 -3.75 4.39
N ALA A 99 16.02 -3.24 3.61
CA ALA A 99 16.26 -2.14 2.68
C ALA A 99 16.62 -0.83 3.40
N ILE A 100 16.02 -0.58 4.55
CA ILE A 100 16.12 0.69 5.29
C ILE A 100 17.05 0.58 6.51
N ASN A 101 17.52 -0.63 6.81
CA ASN A 101 18.39 -0.94 7.94
C ASN A 101 17.80 -0.49 9.30
N ILE A 102 16.57 -0.92 9.59
CA ILE A 102 15.86 -0.60 10.84
C ILE A 102 15.38 -1.86 11.59
N GLY A 103 15.28 -1.73 12.91
CA GLY A 103 14.79 -2.81 13.78
C GLY A 103 13.28 -3.08 13.64
N SER A 104 12.85 -4.29 13.98
CA SER A 104 11.46 -4.75 13.82
C SER A 104 10.44 -3.83 14.52
N ASN A 105 10.69 -3.46 15.78
CA ASN A 105 9.78 -2.59 16.54
C ASN A 105 9.65 -1.20 15.90
N GLN A 106 10.75 -0.65 15.39
CA GLN A 106 10.73 0.63 14.68
C GLN A 106 9.94 0.51 13.38
N ALA A 107 10.22 -0.52 12.57
CA ALA A 107 9.49 -0.77 11.33
C ALA A 107 7.98 -0.93 11.57
N LEU A 108 7.58 -1.71 12.56
CA LEU A 108 6.17 -1.89 12.95
C LEU A 108 5.52 -0.58 13.37
N TRP A 109 6.18 0.22 14.20
CA TRP A 109 5.67 1.51 14.64
C TRP A 109 5.49 2.49 13.47
N HIS A 110 6.51 2.61 12.62
CA HIS A 110 6.46 3.48 11.45
C HIS A 110 5.38 3.05 10.45
N LEU A 111 5.28 1.75 10.17
CA LEU A 111 4.22 1.20 9.31
C LEU A 111 2.82 1.44 9.89
N SER A 112 2.65 1.26 11.21
CA SER A 112 1.37 1.56 11.87
C SER A 112 0.99 3.04 11.71
N CYS A 113 1.96 3.95 11.79
CA CYS A 113 1.71 5.38 11.52
C CYS A 113 1.28 5.59 10.06
N LEU A 114 2.01 5.02 9.10
CA LEU A 114 1.70 5.18 7.68
C LEU A 114 0.29 4.64 7.32
N GLU A 115 -0.08 3.48 7.86
CA GLU A 115 -1.39 2.87 7.62
C GLU A 115 -2.54 3.66 8.28
N LYS A 116 -2.35 4.11 9.52
CA LYS A 116 -3.34 4.92 10.26
C LYS A 116 -3.73 6.18 9.48
N PHE A 117 -2.75 6.79 8.80
CA PHE A 117 -2.93 8.00 8.00
C PHE A 117 -3.15 7.72 6.49
N ARG A 118 -3.35 6.46 6.12
CA ARG A 118 -3.66 6.02 4.74
C ARG A 118 -2.60 6.42 3.71
N PHE A 119 -1.32 6.36 4.08
CA PHE A 119 -0.22 6.38 3.11
C PHE A 119 0.05 4.99 2.54
N THR A 120 -0.11 3.98 3.39
CA THR A 120 0.04 2.57 3.03
C THR A 120 -1.19 1.76 3.45
N ARG A 121 -1.29 0.56 2.89
CA ARG A 121 -2.26 -0.47 3.28
C ARG A 121 -1.57 -1.82 3.31
N SER A 122 -2.08 -2.75 4.10
CA SER A 122 -1.58 -4.13 4.10
C SER A 122 -2.64 -5.12 3.63
N LYS A 123 -2.17 -6.18 2.98
CA LYS A 123 -2.97 -7.32 2.55
C LYS A 123 -2.22 -8.60 2.92
N LYS A 124 -2.96 -9.60 3.42
CA LYS A 124 -2.40 -10.94 3.64
C LYS A 124 -2.45 -11.69 2.31
N ILE A 125 -1.29 -12.14 1.84
CA ILE A 125 -1.16 -12.97 0.63
C ILE A 125 -0.35 -14.20 1.03
N ASP A 126 -0.91 -15.39 0.80
CA ASP A 126 -0.44 -16.64 1.42
C ASP A 126 -0.30 -16.46 2.97
N ASN A 127 0.90 -16.66 3.52
CA ASN A 127 1.21 -16.49 4.93
C ASN A 127 2.04 -15.23 5.22
N GLN A 128 2.07 -14.27 4.28
CA GLN A 128 2.83 -13.03 4.41
C GLN A 128 1.90 -11.83 4.46
N ARG A 129 2.24 -10.87 5.32
CA ARG A 129 1.64 -9.54 5.32
C ARG A 129 2.44 -8.66 4.37
N MET A 130 1.84 -8.36 3.23
CA MET A 130 2.41 -7.47 2.22
C MET A 130 1.89 -6.06 2.43
N ILE A 131 2.76 -5.07 2.26
CA ILE A 131 2.44 -3.66 2.38
C ILE A 131 2.51 -3.00 0.99
N PHE A 132 1.48 -2.25 0.66
CA PHE A 132 1.26 -1.53 -0.59
C PHE A 132 1.01 -0.05 -0.32
N GLU A 133 1.19 0.78 -1.34
CA GLU A 133 0.72 2.17 -1.31
C GLU A 133 -0.81 2.19 -1.21
N TYR A 134 -1.35 3.12 -0.41
CA TYR A 134 -2.79 3.14 -0.13
C TYR A 134 -3.63 3.34 -1.39
N GLU A 135 -3.20 4.23 -2.28
CA GLU A 135 -3.93 4.60 -3.51
C GLU A 135 -3.66 3.63 -4.67
N SER A 136 -2.66 2.74 -4.56
CA SER A 136 -2.38 1.74 -5.59
C SER A 136 -3.55 0.77 -5.79
N ASN A 137 -3.75 0.35 -7.04
CA ASN A 137 -4.83 -0.58 -7.42
C ASN A 137 -4.72 -1.93 -6.69
N SER A 138 -5.66 -2.17 -5.76
CA SER A 138 -5.71 -3.38 -4.93
C SER A 138 -5.98 -4.67 -5.70
N ASP A 139 -6.57 -4.58 -6.89
CA ASP A 139 -6.85 -5.76 -7.73
C ASP A 139 -5.57 -6.35 -8.31
N LEU A 140 -4.48 -5.57 -8.33
CA LEU A 140 -3.17 -5.99 -8.82
C LEU A 140 -2.23 -6.49 -7.72
N ASP A 141 -2.63 -6.48 -6.45
CA ASP A 141 -1.73 -6.82 -5.33
C ASP A 141 -1.14 -8.23 -5.42
N GLU A 142 -1.98 -9.22 -5.67
CA GLU A 142 -1.57 -10.62 -5.77
C GLU A 142 -0.66 -10.83 -6.98
N LEU A 143 -1.00 -10.15 -8.07
CA LEU A 143 -0.22 -10.17 -9.29
C LEU A 143 1.18 -9.60 -9.06
N TYR A 144 1.29 -8.43 -8.43
CA TYR A 144 2.55 -7.83 -8.00
C TYR A 144 3.37 -8.79 -7.13
N TYR A 145 2.73 -9.40 -6.13
CA TYR A 145 3.39 -10.33 -5.22
C TYR A 145 3.95 -11.55 -5.96
N TYR A 146 3.14 -12.20 -6.78
CA TYR A 146 3.55 -13.43 -7.46
C TYR A 146 4.57 -13.18 -8.56
N LEU A 147 4.47 -12.08 -9.31
CA LEU A 147 5.43 -11.77 -10.37
C LEU A 147 6.84 -11.46 -9.86
N LYS A 148 7.01 -11.10 -8.58
CA LYS A 148 8.32 -10.95 -7.94
C LYS A 148 8.98 -12.28 -7.58
N GLN A 149 8.21 -13.36 -7.44
CA GLN A 149 8.73 -14.65 -7.03
C GLN A 149 9.62 -15.27 -8.10
N ASP A 150 10.80 -15.74 -7.72
CA ASP A 150 11.80 -16.32 -8.64
C ASP A 150 11.20 -17.43 -9.51
N ILE A 151 10.49 -18.36 -8.89
CA ILE A 151 9.86 -19.48 -9.59
C ILE A 151 8.80 -19.03 -10.62
N VAL A 152 8.05 -17.97 -10.31
CA VAL A 152 7.07 -17.42 -11.26
C VAL A 152 7.79 -16.77 -12.44
N ARG A 153 8.88 -16.03 -12.18
CA ARG A 153 9.73 -15.46 -13.22
C ARG A 153 10.34 -16.56 -14.10
N ASP A 154 10.84 -17.63 -13.50
CA ASP A 154 11.37 -18.81 -14.21
C ASP A 154 10.31 -19.43 -15.13
N ILE A 155 9.10 -19.68 -14.61
CA ILE A 155 7.97 -20.22 -15.39
C ILE A 155 7.61 -19.29 -16.55
N ILE A 156 7.43 -17.99 -16.29
CA ILE A 156 7.03 -17.02 -17.32
C ILE A 156 8.11 -16.90 -18.40
N ASN A 157 9.39 -16.83 -18.01
CA ASN A 157 10.50 -16.74 -18.96
C ASN A 157 10.57 -17.98 -19.86
N PHE A 158 10.39 -19.17 -19.30
CA PHE A 158 10.32 -20.42 -20.06
C PHE A 158 9.16 -20.40 -21.07
N LEU A 159 7.94 -20.10 -20.61
CA LEU A 159 6.77 -20.07 -21.48
C LEU A 159 6.85 -18.95 -22.55
N LYS A 160 7.50 -17.82 -22.24
CA LYS A 160 7.69 -16.69 -23.15
C LYS A 160 8.69 -17.00 -24.26
N LYS A 161 9.82 -17.65 -23.92
CA LYS A 161 10.89 -17.99 -24.87
C LYS A 161 10.39 -18.92 -25.97
N GLU A 162 9.66 -19.94 -25.58
CA GLU A 162 9.28 -21.03 -26.48
C GLU A 162 7.98 -20.75 -27.25
N ARG A 163 7.17 -19.77 -26.81
CA ARG A 163 5.86 -19.37 -27.40
C ARG A 163 4.84 -20.50 -27.62
N ASN A 164 5.08 -21.67 -27.02
CA ASN A 164 4.30 -22.89 -27.17
C ASN A 164 3.60 -23.28 -25.86
N ALA A 165 2.66 -24.22 -25.95
CA ALA A 165 1.97 -24.80 -24.79
C ALA A 165 2.71 -26.05 -24.28
N PHE A 166 2.99 -26.10 -22.97
CA PHE A 166 3.82 -27.15 -22.36
C PHE A 166 3.09 -27.94 -21.28
N LYS A 167 3.48 -29.20 -21.09
CA LYS A 167 3.04 -29.96 -19.90
C LYS A 167 3.82 -29.48 -18.69
N ILE A 168 3.25 -29.71 -17.51
CA ILE A 168 3.92 -29.44 -16.24
C ILE A 168 5.26 -30.18 -16.16
N THR A 169 5.33 -31.43 -16.64
CA THR A 169 6.56 -32.23 -16.66
C THR A 169 7.68 -31.56 -17.46
N ASP A 170 7.34 -30.95 -18.59
CA ASP A 170 8.31 -30.34 -19.51
C ASP A 170 8.82 -29.02 -18.91
N ILE A 171 7.92 -28.25 -18.28
CA ILE A 171 8.25 -27.04 -17.52
C ILE A 171 9.20 -27.41 -16.38
N VAL A 172 8.82 -28.39 -15.55
CA VAL A 172 9.60 -28.89 -14.41
C VAL A 172 11.01 -29.31 -14.81
N ALA A 173 11.14 -30.07 -15.89
CA ALA A 173 12.43 -30.53 -16.39
C ALA A 173 13.36 -29.35 -16.79
N ASN A 174 12.80 -28.30 -17.38
CA ASN A 174 13.57 -27.13 -17.81
C ASN A 174 13.96 -26.21 -16.64
N ILE A 175 13.01 -25.87 -15.76
CA ILE A 175 13.27 -24.93 -14.66
C ILE A 175 13.92 -25.58 -13.44
N LYS A 176 14.05 -26.91 -13.42
CA LYS A 176 14.66 -27.70 -12.34
C LYS A 176 14.06 -27.40 -10.95
N ARG A 177 12.74 -27.26 -10.89
CA ARG A 177 11.98 -27.03 -9.63
C ARG A 177 11.07 -28.21 -9.31
N ASN A 178 10.65 -28.32 -8.05
CA ASN A 178 9.76 -29.40 -7.61
C ASN A 178 8.39 -29.35 -8.33
N TYR A 179 7.91 -30.50 -8.79
CA TYR A 179 6.65 -30.64 -9.52
C TYR A 179 5.44 -30.01 -8.82
N ASN A 180 5.27 -30.24 -7.52
CA ASN A 180 4.14 -29.73 -6.75
C ASN A 180 4.20 -28.20 -6.63
N THR A 181 5.40 -27.65 -6.49
CA THR A 181 5.61 -26.20 -6.44
C THR A 181 5.25 -25.57 -7.78
N VAL A 182 5.74 -26.14 -8.90
CA VAL A 182 5.41 -25.65 -10.25
C VAL A 182 3.92 -25.73 -10.52
N LYS A 183 3.28 -26.86 -10.18
CA LYS A 183 1.83 -27.04 -10.29
C LYS A 183 1.08 -25.96 -9.49
N LYS A 184 1.46 -25.70 -8.23
CA LYS A 184 0.86 -24.64 -7.40
C LYS A 184 0.92 -23.29 -8.11
N TYR A 185 2.09 -22.87 -8.60
CA TYR A 185 2.25 -21.56 -9.22
C TYR A 185 1.56 -21.47 -10.59
N LEU A 186 1.51 -22.55 -11.38
CA LEU A 186 0.74 -22.56 -12.63
C LEU A 186 -0.76 -22.37 -12.39
N GLU A 187 -1.31 -22.98 -11.33
CA GLU A 187 -2.72 -22.79 -10.94
C GLU A 187 -2.98 -21.34 -10.50
N ILE A 188 -2.06 -20.75 -9.73
CA ILE A 188 -2.12 -19.32 -9.34
C ILE A 188 -2.10 -18.43 -10.60
N LEU A 189 -1.14 -18.64 -11.49
CA LEU A 189 -1.02 -17.86 -12.73
C LEU A 189 -2.23 -18.03 -13.65
N ARG A 190 -2.88 -19.20 -13.64
CA ARG A 190 -4.14 -19.44 -14.35
C ARG A 190 -5.28 -18.64 -13.72
N ASN A 191 -5.40 -18.66 -12.40
CA ASN A 191 -6.46 -17.92 -11.70
C ASN A 191 -6.30 -16.40 -11.90
N LEU A 192 -5.06 -15.91 -11.97
CA LEU A 192 -4.71 -14.54 -12.35
C LEU A 192 -4.86 -14.26 -13.86
N LYS A 193 -5.26 -15.28 -14.64
CA LYS A 193 -5.47 -15.23 -16.10
C LYS A 193 -4.21 -14.80 -16.88
N ILE A 194 -3.02 -15.09 -16.36
CA ILE A 194 -1.73 -14.89 -17.05
C ILE A 194 -1.39 -16.11 -17.91
N VAL A 195 -1.83 -17.29 -17.48
CA VAL A 195 -1.60 -18.55 -18.17
C VAL A 195 -2.93 -19.16 -18.60
N LYS A 196 -2.99 -19.62 -19.85
CA LYS A 196 -4.13 -20.32 -20.45
C LYS A 196 -3.86 -21.83 -20.47
N ILE A 197 -4.92 -22.61 -20.37
CA ILE A 197 -4.88 -24.06 -20.57
C ILE A 197 -5.34 -24.40 -21.98
N GLU A 198 -4.52 -25.17 -22.70
CA GLU A 198 -4.90 -25.79 -23.97
C GLU A 198 -5.11 -27.30 -23.72
N LYS A 199 -6.27 -27.83 -24.13
CA LYS A 199 -6.55 -29.27 -24.08
C LYS A 199 -6.16 -29.88 -25.42
N ASN A 200 -5.12 -30.72 -25.43
CA ASN A 200 -4.75 -31.50 -26.61
C ASN A 200 -4.91 -32.99 -26.32
N LYS A 201 -5.88 -33.66 -26.98
CA LYS A 201 -6.07 -35.13 -26.97
C LYS A 201 -5.89 -35.77 -25.58
N LYS A 202 -6.57 -35.22 -24.56
CA LYS A 202 -6.55 -35.58 -23.10
C LYS A 202 -5.42 -35.02 -22.23
N ARG A 203 -4.49 -34.24 -22.78
CA ARG A 203 -3.38 -33.64 -22.01
C ARG A 203 -3.64 -32.16 -21.75
N VAL A 204 -3.34 -31.71 -20.53
CA VAL A 204 -3.42 -30.31 -20.09
C VAL A 204 -2.07 -29.65 -20.41
N LEU A 205 -2.10 -28.67 -21.30
CA LEU A 205 -0.94 -27.85 -21.65
C LEU A 205 -1.14 -26.43 -21.14
N TYR A 206 -0.05 -25.79 -20.72
CA TYR A 206 -0.03 -24.43 -20.20
C TYR A 206 0.68 -23.51 -21.17
N ARG A 207 0.06 -22.38 -21.49
CA ARG A 207 0.61 -21.36 -22.39
C ARG A 207 0.51 -19.99 -21.75
N LEU A 208 1.53 -19.15 -21.95
CA LEU A 208 1.49 -17.76 -21.52
C LEU A 208 0.51 -16.95 -22.38
N ASP A 209 -0.36 -16.18 -21.72
CA ASP A 209 -1.17 -15.16 -22.38
C ASP A 209 -0.34 -13.88 -22.56
N ILE A 210 0.42 -13.80 -23.66
CA ILE A 210 1.43 -12.77 -23.89
C ILE A 210 0.83 -11.37 -23.84
N GLU A 211 -0.30 -11.14 -24.54
CA GLU A 211 -0.98 -9.84 -24.59
C GLU A 211 -1.35 -9.36 -23.19
N LYS A 212 -1.93 -10.25 -22.39
CA LYS A 212 -2.34 -9.95 -21.03
C LYS A 212 -1.14 -9.73 -20.11
N TYR A 213 -0.12 -10.57 -20.21
CA TYR A 213 1.11 -10.42 -19.45
C TYR A 213 1.81 -9.09 -19.75
N ASP A 214 1.95 -8.71 -21.03
CA ASP A 214 2.60 -7.46 -21.41
C ASP A 214 1.76 -6.24 -21.00
N LYS A 215 0.42 -6.30 -21.08
CA LYS A 215 -0.48 -5.25 -20.55
C LYS A 215 -0.29 -5.07 -19.04
N ILE A 216 -0.32 -6.16 -18.29
CA ILE A 216 -0.09 -6.17 -16.85
C ILE A 216 1.29 -5.60 -16.51
N ARG A 217 2.32 -6.04 -17.23
CA ARG A 217 3.69 -5.62 -16.99
C ARG A 217 3.86 -4.12 -17.22
N LYS A 218 3.21 -3.56 -18.25
CA LYS A 218 3.18 -2.11 -18.47
C LYS A 218 2.51 -1.39 -17.29
N SER A 219 1.31 -1.81 -16.89
CA SER A 219 0.63 -1.22 -15.72
C SER A 219 1.44 -1.32 -14.41
N ILE A 220 2.29 -2.34 -14.28
CA ILE A 220 3.18 -2.53 -13.13
C ILE A 220 4.44 -1.65 -13.21
N ILE A 221 5.03 -1.50 -14.40
CA ILE A 221 6.29 -0.76 -14.59
C ILE A 221 6.04 0.75 -14.72
N GLU A 222 4.96 1.15 -15.36
CA GLU A 222 4.66 2.55 -15.66
C GLU A 222 4.00 3.26 -14.46
N GLY A 223 3.49 2.54 -13.46
CA GLY A 223 2.94 3.16 -12.26
C GLY A 223 1.80 4.15 -12.54
N GLU A 224 1.10 3.99 -13.66
CA GLU A 224 -0.01 4.85 -14.08
C GLU A 224 -1.35 4.23 -13.70
N LEU A 225 -1.84 4.61 -12.53
CA LEU A 225 -2.92 5.59 -12.35
C LEU A 225 -3.06 5.92 -10.87
#